data_AF-X1PC89-F1
#
_entry.id   AF-X1PC89-F1
#
_cell.length_a   1.000
_cell.length_b   1.000
_cell.length_c   1.000
_cell.angle_alpha   90.00
_cell.angle_beta   90.00
_cell.angle_gamma   90.00
#
_symmetry.space_group_name_H-M   'P 1'
#
loop_
_entity.id
_entity.type
_entity.pdbx_description
1 polymer ?
#
loop_
_entity_poly.entity_id
_entity_poly.type
_entity_poly.pdbx_seq_one_letter_code
_entity_poly.pdbx_strand_id
1 'polypeptide(L)'
;FTLRDIPDTLAIKNFVDEHKPKSAVVVGAGFIGMELVENLHRREIAITIVKLAKQVLAPLDSEMASLIHQHLKEKRIEFYLNDEVKEVEHREEFSLVKLGSGREIKPDIFARVTSRRTPV
;
A
#
# COMPACT_ATOMS: atom_id res chain seq x y z
N PHE A 1 -8.73 4.05 -3.62
CA PHE A 1 -7.94 4.82 -4.61
C PHE A 1 -7.17 3.89 -5.53
N THR A 2 -6.98 4.30 -6.78
CA THR A 2 -5.94 3.76 -7.66
C THR A 2 -4.87 4.84 -7.82
N LEU A 3 -3.58 4.45 -7.85
CA LEU A 3 -2.47 5.38 -8.10
C LEU A 3 -1.78 5.01 -9.41
N ARG A 4 -1.83 5.93 -10.37
CA ARG A 4 -1.19 5.85 -11.68
C ARG A 4 -0.53 7.16 -12.08
N ASP A 5 -1.16 8.30 -11.81
CA ASP A 5 -0.70 9.60 -12.27
C ASP A 5 -0.84 10.73 -11.22
N ILE A 6 -0.58 11.97 -11.66
CA ILE A 6 -0.61 13.15 -10.79
C ILE A 6 -2.02 13.41 -10.22
N PRO A 7 -3.11 13.42 -11.03
CA PRO A 7 -4.47 13.51 -10.50
C PRO A 7 -4.78 12.51 -9.38
N ASP A 8 -4.39 11.25 -9.53
CA ASP A 8 -4.59 10.24 -8.48
C ASP A 8 -3.86 10.60 -7.18
N THR A 9 -2.63 11.10 -7.30
CA THR A 9 -1.81 11.54 -6.16
C THR A 9 -2.48 12.72 -5.44
N LEU A 10 -3.01 13.68 -6.18
CA LEU A 10 -3.72 14.83 -5.63
C LEU A 10 -5.01 14.40 -4.91
N ALA A 11 -5.76 13.45 -5.48
CA ALA A 11 -6.96 12.91 -4.86
C ALA A 11 -6.66 12.25 -3.51
N ILE A 12 -5.61 11.42 -3.45
CA ILE A 12 -5.17 10.79 -2.21
C ILE A 12 -4.72 11.85 -1.19
N LYS A 13 -3.93 12.83 -1.63
CA LYS A 13 -3.44 13.91 -0.77
C LYS A 13 -4.61 14.69 -0.15
N ASN A 14 -5.55 15.14 -0.96
CA ASN A 14 -6.71 15.92 -0.50
C ASN A 14 -7.54 15.11 0.49
N PHE A 15 -7.81 13.84 0.18
CA PHE A 15 -8.52 12.95 1.11
C PHE A 15 -7.81 12.85 2.46
N VAL A 16 -6.48 12.65 2.46
CA VAL A 16 -5.70 12.55 3.70
C VAL A 16 -5.72 13.87 4.49
N ASP A 17 -5.61 15.01 3.81
CA ASP A 17 -5.62 16.34 4.45
C ASP A 17 -6.98 16.64 5.10
N GLU A 18 -8.08 16.27 4.44
CA GLU A 18 -9.45 16.53 4.90
C GLU A 18 -9.91 15.55 5.97
N HIS A 19 -9.70 14.25 5.76
CA HIS A 19 -10.32 13.19 6.57
C HIS A 19 -9.39 12.66 7.67
N LYS A 20 -8.09 13.01 7.62
CA LYS A 20 -7.08 12.61 8.61
C LYS A 20 -7.13 11.12 8.99
N PRO A 21 -7.10 10.22 7.99
CA PRO A 21 -7.17 8.78 8.21
C PRO A 21 -6.00 8.31 9.09
N LYS A 22 -6.21 7.21 9.81
CA LYS A 22 -5.27 6.62 10.75
C LYS A 22 -4.59 5.38 10.19
N SER A 23 -5.21 4.72 9.20
CA SER A 23 -4.69 3.48 8.63
C SER A 23 -4.83 3.40 7.11
N ALA A 24 -3.89 2.72 6.47
CA ALA A 24 -3.88 2.51 5.02
C ALA A 24 -3.37 1.11 4.64
N VAL A 25 -4.03 0.48 3.66
CA VAL A 25 -3.49 -0.65 2.91
C VAL A 25 -3.02 -0.17 1.55
N VAL A 26 -1.75 -0.44 1.22
CA VAL A 26 -1.17 -0.16 -0.10
C VAL A 26 -0.88 -1.48 -0.81
N VAL A 27 -1.57 -1.72 -1.93
CA VAL A 27 -1.35 -2.86 -2.80
C VAL A 27 -0.33 -2.50 -3.86
N GLY A 28 0.83 -3.15 -3.79
CA GLY A 28 1.96 -2.94 -4.69
C GLY A 28 3.11 -2.19 -4.03
N ALA A 29 4.25 -2.88 -3.90
CA ALA A 29 5.50 -2.33 -3.37
C ALA A 29 6.58 -2.27 -4.47
N GLY A 30 6.29 -1.55 -5.55
CA GLY A 30 7.31 -1.08 -6.50
C GLY A 30 7.76 0.33 -6.12
N PHE A 31 8.58 1.00 -6.94
CA PHE A 31 9.07 2.36 -6.64
C PHE A 31 7.94 3.33 -6.25
N ILE A 32 6.92 3.45 -7.11
CA ILE A 32 5.76 4.33 -6.86
C ILE A 32 5.02 3.95 -5.58
N GLY A 33 4.85 2.65 -5.32
CA GLY A 33 4.17 2.18 -4.11
C GLY A 33 4.96 2.48 -2.84
N MET A 34 6.29 2.36 -2.89
CA MET A 34 7.16 2.72 -1.78
C MET A 34 7.15 4.23 -1.50
N GLU A 35 7.11 5.07 -2.54
CA GLU A 35 6.96 6.52 -2.37
C GLU A 35 5.62 6.89 -1.71
N LEU A 36 4.52 6.23 -2.12
CA LEU A 36 3.23 6.43 -1.47
C LEU A 36 3.28 6.01 0.01
N VAL A 37 3.85 4.83 0.29
CA VAL A 37 4.04 4.34 1.67
C VAL A 37 4.83 5.34 2.50
N GLU A 38 5.97 5.83 2.01
CA GLU A 38 6.78 6.79 2.73
C GLU A 38 6.01 8.10 3.01
N ASN A 39 5.30 8.62 2.00
CA ASN A 39 4.51 9.84 2.14
C ASN A 39 3.39 9.71 3.18
N LEU A 40 2.66 8.59 3.17
CA LEU A 40 1.61 8.32 4.16
C LEU A 40 2.23 8.10 5.55
N HIS A 41 3.39 7.44 5.65
CA HIS A 41 4.06 7.18 6.92
C HIS A 41 4.53 8.47 7.58
N ARG A 42 5.07 9.42 6.79
CA ARG A 42 5.43 10.77 7.27
C ARG A 42 4.25 11.57 7.82
N ARG A 43 3.02 11.16 7.49
CA ARG A 43 1.76 11.72 8.00
C ARG A 43 1.20 10.91 9.17
N GLU A 44 2.02 10.06 9.78
CA GLU A 44 1.69 9.23 10.94
C GLU A 44 0.54 8.23 10.70
N ILE A 45 0.31 7.85 9.45
CA ILE A 45 -0.67 6.84 9.07
C ILE A 45 -0.05 5.46 9.26
N ALA A 46 -0.75 4.57 9.96
CA ALA A 46 -0.36 3.17 10.09
C ALA A 46 -0.55 2.47 8.74
N ILE A 47 0.50 1.84 8.23
CA ILE A 47 0.49 1.30 6.87
C ILE A 47 0.73 -0.20 6.87
N THR A 48 -0.06 -0.86 6.05
CA THR A 48 0.14 -2.25 5.65
C THR A 48 0.37 -2.33 4.14
N ILE A 49 1.48 -2.92 3.74
CA ILE A 49 1.78 -3.21 2.34
C ILE A 49 1.30 -4.62 2.00
N VAL A 50 0.64 -4.79 0.86
CA VAL A 50 0.31 -6.13 0.34
C VAL A 50 0.95 -6.29 -1.04
N LYS A 51 1.66 -7.41 -1.25
CA LYS A 51 2.30 -7.69 -2.53
C LYS A 51 2.36 -9.19 -2.81
N LEU A 52 1.88 -9.56 -3.99
CA LEU A 52 2.03 -10.90 -4.55
C LEU A 52 3.44 -11.09 -5.14
N ALA A 53 4.44 -11.03 -4.28
CA ALA A 53 5.83 -11.33 -4.57
C ALA A 53 6.57 -11.65 -3.27
N LYS A 54 7.75 -12.27 -3.38
CA LYS A 54 8.59 -12.63 -2.23
C LYS A 54 9.26 -11.43 -1.55
N GLN A 55 9.28 -10.26 -2.19
CA GLN A 55 9.95 -9.06 -1.70
C GLN A 55 9.32 -7.77 -2.24
N VAL A 56 9.49 -6.66 -1.51
CA VAL A 56 9.32 -5.30 -2.05
C VAL A 56 10.43 -4.96 -3.06
N LEU A 57 10.21 -3.95 -3.91
CA LEU A 57 11.18 -3.47 -4.90
C LEU A 57 11.81 -4.63 -5.71
N ALA A 58 10.96 -5.34 -6.45
CA ALA A 58 11.34 -6.55 -7.19
C ALA A 58 12.62 -6.48 -8.07
N PRO A 59 13.02 -5.33 -8.63
CA PRO A 59 14.28 -5.23 -9.38
C PRO A 59 15.55 -5.35 -8.53
N LEU A 60 15.47 -5.19 -7.20
CA LEU A 60 16.62 -5.34 -6.30
C LEU A 60 16.94 -6.82 -6.06
N ASP A 61 18.21 -7.13 -5.80
CA ASP A 61 18.58 -8.44 -5.29
C ASP A 61 18.04 -8.67 -3.86
N SER A 62 18.13 -9.92 -3.39
CA SER A 62 17.57 -10.31 -2.09
C SER A 62 18.30 -9.68 -0.90
N GLU A 63 19.60 -9.39 -1.03
CA GLU A 63 20.40 -8.79 0.05
C GLU A 63 19.97 -7.35 0.27
N MET A 64 19.91 -6.56 -0.81
CA MET A 64 19.39 -5.20 -0.81
C MET A 64 17.93 -5.16 -0.33
N ALA A 65 17.08 -6.06 -0.83
CA ALA A 65 15.68 -6.11 -0.41
C ALA A 65 15.52 -6.43 1.09
N SER A 66 16.41 -7.26 1.66
CA SER A 66 16.41 -7.58 3.09
C SER A 66 16.70 -6.34 3.95
N LEU A 67 17.63 -5.48 3.52
CA LEU A 67 17.88 -4.19 4.18
C LEU A 67 16.63 -3.30 4.18
N ILE A 68 15.90 -3.27 3.05
CA ILE A 68 14.64 -2.51 2.96
C ILE A 68 13.57 -3.12 3.88
N HIS A 69 13.44 -4.44 3.93
CA HIS A 69 12.46 -5.10 4.82
C HIS A 69 12.75 -4.80 6.29
N GLN A 70 14.03 -4.82 6.68
CA GLN A 70 14.44 -4.44 8.02
C GLN A 70 14.06 -2.98 8.31
N HIS A 71 14.36 -2.06 7.39
CA HIS A 71 14.01 -0.65 7.55
C HIS A 71 12.50 -0.44 7.71
N LEU A 72 11.67 -1.14 6.92
CA LEU A 72 10.21 -1.07 7.05
C LEU A 72 9.74 -1.56 8.42
N LYS A 73 10.32 -2.65 8.93
CA LYS A 73 10.01 -3.17 10.28
C LYS A 73 10.41 -2.19 11.38
N GLU A 74 11.59 -1.56 11.27
CA GLU A 74 12.05 -0.53 12.22
C GLU A 74 11.09 0.67 12.25
N LYS A 75 10.50 1.01 11.10
CA LYS A 75 9.46 2.03 10.95
C LYS A 75 8.06 1.56 11.33
N ARG A 76 7.90 0.31 11.79
CA ARG A 76 6.61 -0.32 12.13
C ARG A 76 5.61 -0.32 10.96
N ILE A 77 6.13 -0.43 9.74
CA ILE A 77 5.32 -0.62 8.53
C ILE A 77 5.12 -2.12 8.35
N GLU A 78 3.86 -2.56 8.41
CA GLU A 78 3.53 -3.96 8.20
C GLU A 78 3.56 -4.30 6.72
N PHE A 79 3.88 -5.55 6.40
CA PHE A 79 3.79 -6.03 5.03
C PHE A 79 3.43 -7.52 4.96
N TYR A 80 2.55 -7.84 4.00
CA TYR A 80 2.17 -9.20 3.64
C TYR A 80 2.70 -9.49 2.23
N LEU A 81 3.74 -10.32 2.18
CA LEU A 81 4.40 -10.80 0.97
C LEU A 81 3.89 -12.19 0.61
N ASN A 82 4.02 -12.58 -0.66
CA ASN A 82 3.40 -13.78 -1.22
C ASN A 82 1.88 -13.85 -0.94
N ASP A 83 1.25 -12.69 -0.83
CA ASP A 83 -0.18 -12.58 -0.57
C ASP A 83 -0.78 -11.55 -1.51
N GLU A 84 -2.07 -11.69 -1.78
CA GLU A 84 -2.80 -10.81 -2.68
C GLU A 84 -4.11 -10.38 -2.04
N VAL A 85 -4.68 -9.30 -2.56
CA VAL A 85 -6.04 -8.89 -2.17
C VAL A 85 -7.02 -9.69 -3.00
N LYS A 86 -7.88 -10.47 -2.33
CA LYS A 86 -8.96 -11.24 -2.96
C LYS A 86 -10.24 -10.43 -3.09
N GLU A 87 -10.57 -9.66 -2.06
CA GLU A 87 -11.83 -8.92 -2.00
C GLU A 87 -11.61 -7.59 -1.29
N VAL A 88 -12.30 -6.55 -1.76
CA VAL A 88 -12.36 -5.24 -1.11
C VAL A 88 -13.82 -4.82 -1.03
N GLU A 89 -14.30 -4.59 0.19
CA GLU A 89 -15.63 -4.07 0.44
C GLU A 89 -15.48 -2.66 1.04
N HIS A 90 -16.02 -1.65 0.37
CA HIS A 90 -15.98 -0.27 0.87
C HIS A 90 -17.20 0.00 1.76
N ARG A 91 -16.96 0.45 2.98
CA ARG A 91 -17.98 0.89 3.95
C ARG A 91 -17.84 2.39 4.18
N GLU A 92 -18.78 2.96 4.93
CA GLU A 92 -18.82 4.41 5.16
C GLU A 92 -17.54 4.93 5.86
N GLU A 93 -17.02 4.21 6.84
CA GLU A 93 -15.86 4.67 7.64
C GLU A 93 -14.54 3.99 7.26
N PHE A 94 -14.57 2.79 6.69
CA PHE A 94 -13.37 2.00 6.37
C PHE A 94 -13.61 1.06 5.19
N SER A 95 -12.54 0.47 4.66
CA SER A 95 -12.62 -0.64 3.71
C SER A 95 -12.32 -1.96 4.41
N LEU A 96 -13.08 -3.02 4.14
CA LEU A 96 -12.71 -4.39 4.54
C LEU A 96 -11.92 -5.04 3.40
N VAL A 97 -10.66 -5.35 3.66
CA VAL A 97 -9.74 -5.96 2.69
C VAL A 97 -9.47 -7.41 3.10
N LYS A 98 -9.88 -8.35 2.26
CA LYS A 98 -9.61 -9.79 2.47
C LYS A 98 -8.47 -10.25 1.60
N LEU A 99 -7.52 -10.95 2.21
CA LEU A 99 -6.32 -11.44 1.53
C LEU A 99 -6.45 -12.90 1.07
N GLY A 100 -5.54 -13.29 0.17
CA GLY A 100 -5.35 -14.65 -0.32
C GLY A 100 -5.23 -15.67 0.78
N SER A 101 -4.47 -15.31 1.82
CA SER A 101 -4.22 -16.09 3.04
C SER A 101 -5.44 -16.26 3.96
N GLY A 102 -6.55 -15.55 3.70
CA GLY A 102 -7.72 -15.51 4.60
C GLY A 102 -7.64 -14.43 5.68
N ARG A 103 -6.56 -13.64 5.72
CA ARG A 103 -6.46 -12.48 6.61
C ARG A 103 -7.44 -11.38 6.20
N GLU A 104 -8.01 -10.69 7.18
CA GLU A 104 -8.83 -9.50 6.98
C GLU A 104 -8.17 -8.28 7.60
N ILE A 105 -8.21 -7.15 6.90
CA ILE A 105 -7.63 -5.88 7.32
C ILE A 105 -8.69 -4.80 7.14
N LYS A 106 -8.81 -3.88 8.10
CA LYS A 106 -9.80 -2.79 8.09
C LYS A 106 -9.12 -1.42 8.00
N PRO A 107 -8.56 -1.03 6.85
CA PRO A 107 -7.96 0.29 6.71
C PRO A 107 -9.00 1.39 6.42
N ASP A 108 -8.68 2.62 6.80
CA ASP A 108 -9.43 3.81 6.39
C ASP A 108 -9.17 4.13 4.92
N ILE A 109 -7.94 3.87 4.44
CA ILE A 109 -7.55 4.00 3.03
C ILE A 109 -7.21 2.64 2.43
N PHE A 110 -7.84 2.30 1.31
CA PHE A 110 -7.32 1.29 0.38
C PHE A 110 -6.74 1.97 -0.86
N ALA A 111 -5.46 1.71 -1.17
CA ALA A 111 -4.79 2.24 -2.36
C ALA A 111 -4.14 1.11 -3.18
N ARG A 112 -4.47 1.03 -4.47
CA ARG A 112 -3.85 0.08 -5.41
C ARG A 112 -2.95 0.83 -6.39
N VAL A 113 -1.69 0.43 -6.45
CA VAL A 113 -0.70 1.03 -7.36
C VAL A 113 -0.61 0.19 -8.64
N THR A 114 -0.75 0.82 -9.80
CA THR A 114 -0.74 0.11 -11.09
C THR A 114 0.38 0.61 -11.99
N SER A 115 1.20 -0.30 -12.53
CA SER A 115 2.38 0.04 -13.32
C SER A 115 2.26 -0.32 -14.82
N ARG A 116 1.05 -0.52 -15.34
CA ARG A 116 0.83 -0.83 -16.78
C ARG A 116 -0.17 0.15 -17.40
N ARG A 117 0.18 0.71 -18.57
CA ARG A 117 -0.82 1.07 -19.59
C ARG A 117 -1.42 -0.24 -20.06
N THR A 118 -2.57 -0.63 -19.51
CA THR A 118 -3.51 -1.38 -20.35
C THR A 118 -4.05 -0.32 -21.32
N PRO A 119 -3.82 -0.44 -22.64
CA PRO A 119 -4.55 0.39 -23.58
C PRO A 119 -6.04 0.13 -23.32
N VAL A 120 -6.82 1.21 -23.27
CA VAL A 120 -8.26 1.11 -23.50
C VAL A 120 -8.47 0.62 -24.93
#